data_AF-A0A935MFZ1-F1
#
_entry.id   AF-A0A935MFZ1-F1
#
_cell.length_a   1.000
_cell.length_b   1.000
_cell.length_c   1.000
_cell.angle_alpha   90.00
_cell.angle_beta   90.00
_cell.angle_gamma   90.00
#
_symmetry.space_group_name_H-M   'P 1'
#
loop_
_entity.id
_entity.type
_entity.pdbx_description
1 polymer ?
#
loop_
_entity_poly.entity_id
_entity_poly.type
_entity_poly.pdbx_seq_one_letter_code
_entity_poly.pdbx_strand_id
1 'polypeptide(L)' 'MEKKSKIQELAEKICISYDEFIGEMRKKGCSEPTASKIWRGEYENYRDYKDNDVNLSNLRKAADVLKVGPGSLLPK' A
#
# COMPACT_ATOMS: atom_id res chain seq x y z
N MET A 1 8.47 12.09 15.99
CA MET A 1 8.47 11.67 14.58
C MET A 1 7.30 10.74 14.38
N GLU A 2 6.41 11.04 13.43
CA GLU A 2 5.38 10.07 13.04
C GLU A 2 6.05 8.79 12.53
N LYS A 3 5.47 7.64 12.88
CA LYS A 3 5.95 6.33 12.46
C LYS A 3 5.63 6.17 10.96
N LYS A 4 6.64 5.98 10.13
CA LYS A 4 6.45 5.69 8.70
C LYS A 4 5.76 4.33 8.52
N SER A 5 4.86 4.24 7.55
CA SER A 5 4.26 2.97 7.16
C SER A 5 5.27 2.10 6.40
N LYS A 6 5.00 0.79 6.34
CA LYS A 6 5.78 -0.15 5.54
C LYS A 6 5.81 0.24 4.06
N ILE A 7 4.72 0.82 3.57
CA ILE A 7 4.61 1.32 2.19
C ILE A 7 5.59 2.47 1.97
N GLN A 8 5.63 3.43 2.89
CA GLN A 8 6.56 4.57 2.82
C GLN A 8 8.03 4.11 2.89
N GLU A 9 8.35 3.16 3.77
CA GLU A 9 9.70 2.59 3.85
C GLU A 9 10.15 1.92 2.53
N LEU A 10 9.23 1.20 1.88
CA LEU A 10 9.52 0.52 0.61
C LEU A 10 9.58 1.52 -0.55
N ALA A 11 8.71 2.53 -0.53
CA ALA A 11 8.66 3.58 -1.53
C ALA A 11 9.98 4.37 -1.56
N GLU A 12 10.52 4.72 -0.40
CA GLU A 12 11.81 5.43 -0.28
C GLU A 12 12.98 4.64 -0.89
N LYS A 13 12.97 3.30 -0.78
CA LYS A 13 14.02 2.45 -1.36
C LYS A 13 14.05 2.46 -2.88
N ILE A 14 12.92 2.74 -3.51
CA ILE A 14 12.80 2.80 -4.97
C ILE A 14 12.56 4.22 -5.49
N CYS A 15 12.71 5.22 -4.62
CA CYS A 15 12.52 6.64 -4.92
C CYS A 15 11.16 6.97 -5.55
N ILE A 16 10.07 6.32 -5.13
CA ILE A 16 8.71 6.65 -5.58
C ILE A 16 8.05 7.62 -4.60
N SER A 17 7.50 8.71 -5.12
CA SER A 17 6.74 9.69 -4.34
C SER A 17 5.31 9.20 -4.03
N TYR A 18 4.62 9.91 -3.14
CA TYR A 18 3.20 9.67 -2.87
C TYR A 18 2.37 9.76 -4.16
N ASP A 19 2.50 10.83 -4.92
CA ASP A 19 1.69 11.06 -6.12
C ASP A 19 1.94 10.00 -7.20
N GLU A 20 3.20 9.59 -7.38
CA GLU A 20 3.55 8.50 -8.29
C GLU A 20 2.96 7.16 -7.83
N PHE A 21 3.06 6.85 -6.53
CA PHE A 21 2.46 5.65 -5.97
C PHE A 21 0.94 5.62 -6.19
N ILE A 22 0.25 6.73 -5.91
CA ILE A 22 -1.20 6.86 -6.16
C ILE A 22 -1.50 6.68 -7.65
N GLY A 23 -0.73 7.32 -8.53
CA GLY A 23 -0.89 7.21 -9.99
C GLY A 23 -0.76 5.76 -10.48
N GLU A 24 0.27 5.05 -10.05
CA GLU A 24 0.49 3.64 -10.40
C GLU A 24 -0.59 2.72 -9.85
N MET A 25 -1.05 2.97 -8.62
CA MET A 25 -2.16 2.22 -8.02
C MET A 25 -3.47 2.40 -8.81
N ARG A 26 -3.76 3.62 -9.29
CA ARG A 26 -4.93 3.91 -10.13
C ARG A 26 -4.87 3.20 -11.47
N LYS A 27 -3.70 3.15 -12.11
CA LYS A 27 -3.49 2.37 -13.36
C LYS A 27 -3.81 0.88 -13.18
N LYS A 28 -3.67 0.35 -11.96
CA LYS A 28 -4.00 -1.04 -11.60
C LYS A 28 -5.44 -1.22 -11.08
N GLY A 29 -6.31 -0.23 -11.26
CA GLY A 29 -7.70 -0.29 -10.83
C GLY A 29 -7.87 -0.27 -9.31
N CYS A 30 -7.00 0.44 -8.58
CA CYS A 30 -7.22 0.82 -7.19
C CYS A 30 -7.79 2.24 -7.12
N SER A 31 -8.80 2.48 -6.29
CA SER A 31 -9.30 3.84 -6.09
C SER A 31 -8.24 4.69 -5.38
N GLU A 32 -8.25 6.00 -5.64
CA GLU A 32 -7.37 6.94 -4.94
C GLU A 32 -7.58 6.92 -3.41
N PRO A 33 -8.83 6.98 -2.88
CA PRO A 33 -9.06 6.86 -1.45
C PRO A 33 -8.43 5.59 -0.85
N THR A 34 -8.57 4.45 -1.52
CA THR A 34 -7.98 3.19 -1.07
C THR A 34 -6.45 3.21 -1.14
N ALA A 35 -5.87 3.76 -2.21
CA ALA A 35 -4.42 3.87 -2.35
C ALA A 35 -3.82 4.79 -1.27
N SER A 36 -4.50 5.88 -0.90
CA SER A 36 -4.08 6.75 0.21
C SER A 36 -4.14 6.05 1.57
N LYS A 37 -5.18 5.23 1.83
CA LYS A 37 -5.25 4.39 3.05
C LYS A 37 -4.09 3.41 3.13
N ILE A 38 -3.74 2.78 2.00
CA ILE A 38 -2.59 1.87 1.90
C ILE A 38 -1.28 2.63 2.16
N TRP A 39 -1.07 3.79 1.54
CA TRP A 39 0.11 4.62 1.76
C TRP A 39 0.32 4.96 3.24
N ARG A 40 -0.77 5.27 3.96
CA ARG A 40 -0.74 5.54 5.40
C ARG A 40 -0.53 4.30 6.28
N GLY A 41 -0.49 3.10 5.69
CA GLY A 41 -0.31 1.85 6.43
C GLY A 41 -1.54 1.44 7.24
N GLU A 42 -2.74 1.92 6.89
CA GLU A 42 -3.95 1.61 7.69
C GLU A 42 -4.17 0.09 7.83
N TYR A 43 -3.87 -0.66 6.77
CA TYR A 43 -3.97 -2.12 6.72
C TYR A 43 -3.06 -2.85 7.74
N GLU A 44 -1.99 -2.21 8.24
CA GLU A 44 -1.05 -2.82 9.17
C GLU A 44 -1.70 -3.16 10.52
N ASN A 45 -2.84 -2.54 10.82
CA ASN A 45 -3.61 -2.78 12.05
C ASN A 45 -4.85 -3.67 11.80
N TYR A 46 -5.07 -4.16 10.58
CA TYR A 46 -6.26 -4.92 10.25
C TYR A 46 -6.11 -6.36 10.74
N ARG A 47 -7.13 -6.85 11.45
CA ARG A 47 -7.21 -8.25 11.86
C ARG A 47 -7.90 -9.11 10.80
N ASP A 48 -8.84 -8.54 10.06
CA ASP A 48 -9.54 -9.18 8.95
C ASP A 48 -9.56 -8.27 7.71
N TYR A 49 -9.17 -8.79 6.53
CA TYR A 49 -9.08 -8.03 5.26
C TYR A 49 -10.44 -7.64 4.63
N LYS A 50 -11.48 -7.53 5.46
CA LYS A 50 -12.79 -6.95 5.11
C LYS A 50 -12.96 -5.55 5.69
N ASP A 51 -12.04 -5.08 6.52
CA ASP A 51 -12.15 -3.78 7.16
C ASP A 51 -11.78 -2.64 6.20
N ASN A 52 -12.60 -1.57 6.23
CA ASN A 52 -12.28 -0.25 5.67
C ASN A 52 -11.87 -0.20 4.18
N ASP A 53 -12.41 -1.10 3.35
CA ASP A 53 -12.26 -1.13 1.88
C ASP A 53 -10.84 -1.46 1.35
N VAL A 54 -9.91 -1.89 2.22
CA VAL A 54 -8.60 -2.41 1.78
C VAL A 54 -8.63 -3.94 1.78
N ASN A 55 -8.78 -4.51 0.59
CA ASN A 55 -8.73 -5.95 0.40
C ASN A 55 -7.33 -6.45 0.04
N LEU A 56 -7.14 -7.77 0.08
CA LEU A 56 -5.88 -8.42 -0.29
C LEU A 56 -5.45 -8.12 -1.74
N SER A 57 -6.39 -7.93 -2.67
CA SER A 57 -6.05 -7.62 -4.07
C SER A 57 -5.44 -6.22 -4.22
N ASN A 58 -5.84 -5.25 -3.39
CA ASN A 58 -5.24 -3.93 -3.35
C ASN A 58 -3.81 -3.98 -2.78
N LEU A 59 -3.55 -4.79 -1.76
CA LEU A 59 -2.18 -5.00 -1.26
C LEU A 59 -1.28 -5.70 -2.29
N ARG A 60 -1.82 -6.63 -3.08
CA ARG A 60 -1.07 -7.24 -4.20
C ARG A 60 -0.70 -6.22 -5.27
N LYS A 61 -1.60 -5.28 -5.60
CA LYS A 61 -1.30 -4.17 -6.52
C LYS A 61 -0.19 -3.28 -5.94
N ALA A 62 -0.25 -2.96 -4.65
CA ALA A 62 0.77 -2.16 -3.99
C ALA A 62 2.14 -2.84 -3.99
N ALA A 63 2.19 -4.16 -3.73
CA ALA A 63 3.43 -4.94 -3.81
C ALA A 63 4.05 -4.90 -5.21
N ASP A 64 3.20 -4.99 -6.24
CA ASP A 64 3.62 -4.89 -7.64
C ASP A 64 4.15 -3.49 -7.98
N VAL A 65 3.48 -2.40 -7.55
CA VAL A 65 3.98 -1.02 -7.70
C VAL A 65 5.33 -0.84 -7.01
N LEU A 66 5.50 -1.41 -5.81
CA LEU A 66 6.71 -1.32 -5.00
C LEU A 66 7.80 -2.32 -5.41
N LYS A 67 7.56 -3.15 -6.43
CA LYS A 67 8.49 -4.17 -6.93
C LYS A 67 8.96 -5.15 -5.83
N VAL A 68 8.04 -5.53 -4.93
CA VAL A 68 8.27 -6.50 -3.86
C VAL A 68 7.32 -7.70 -3.97
N GLY A 69 7.68 -8.81 -3.33
CA GLY A 69 6.77 -9.95 -3.24
C GLY A 69 5.52 -9.62 -2.42
N PRO A 70 4.33 -10.15 -2.76
CA PRO A 70 3.07 -9.82 -2.09
C PRO A 70 3.07 -10.17 -0.60
N GLY A 71 3.86 -11.16 -0.18
CA GLY A 71 4.07 -11.51 1.23
C GLY A 71 4.73 -10.41 2.07
N SER A 72 5.38 -9.44 1.45
CA SER A 72 6.09 -8.35 2.14
C SER A 72 5.16 -7.31 2.76
N LEU A 73 3.89 -7.29 2.32
CA LEU A 73 2.85 -6.37 2.79
C LEU A 73 1.76 -7.10 3.61
N LEU A 74 1.94 -8.40 3.89
CA LEU A 74 1.00 -9.12 4.75
C LEU A 74 1.40 -8.87 6.22
N PRO A 75 0.45 -8.54 7.11
CA PRO A 75 0.68 -8.51 8.55
C PRO A 75 1.21 -9.88 9.00
N LYS A 76 2.09 -9.86 10.01
CA LYS A 76 2.63 -11.07 10.64
C LYS A 76 1.69 -11.59 11.72
#